data_AF-A0A4V0I1G8-F1
#
_entry.id   AF-A0A4V0I1G8-F1
#
_cell.length_a   1.000
_cell.length_b   1.000
_cell.length_c   1.000
_cell.angle_alpha   90.00
_cell.angle_beta   90.00
_cell.angle_gamma   90.00
#
_symmetry.space_group_name_H-M   'P 1'
#
loop_
_entity.id
_entity.type
_entity.pdbx_description
1 polymer ?
#
loop_
_entity_poly.entity_id
_entity_poly.type
_entity_poly.pdbx_seq_one_letter_code
_entity_poly.pdbx_strand_id
1 'polypeptide(L)'
;MFMRLSFLIVAAGFLTGSARAAEPKPPTDEELKAAHARVTDYLKAVEGADAARVTPLAGDGLFATFPDHVLFAVMFPQYPVARLAPAPFAPSNVVAVLKKDGKPVLIPSAKELEAFFKASARPVKTEVEAEEALKAFLRASAELSQDGFYKFTVKTDDKPKVDGGAVTGSGRAVVAPEGGNKGEITAALAFKDGKLTAAETKVNVTPGIRPRCQATKLLDTDPIVREMAEQSIRVMGSAAKPYLDEQRAKASPELQKAIDRVWARIVAEGR
;
A
#
# COMPACT_ATOMS: atom_id res chain seq x y z
N MET A 1 38.32 27.50 72.68
CA MET A 1 38.53 28.05 71.32
C MET A 1 37.94 27.05 70.34
N PHE A 2 36.66 27.22 70.01
CA PHE A 2 35.87 26.33 69.16
C PHE A 2 35.86 26.88 67.73
N MET A 3 36.28 26.09 66.74
CA MET A 3 36.14 26.45 65.33
C MET A 3 35.27 25.39 64.64
N ARG A 4 33.99 25.72 64.43
CA ARG A 4 33.02 24.93 63.67
C ARG A 4 33.20 25.24 62.18
N LEU A 5 33.56 24.23 61.39
CA LEU A 5 33.65 24.30 59.94
C LEU A 5 32.31 23.81 59.35
N SER A 6 31.49 24.73 58.85
CA SER A 6 30.23 24.41 58.18
C SER A 6 30.49 24.13 56.70
N PHE A 7 30.27 22.89 56.28
CA PHE A 7 30.24 22.50 54.86
C PHE A 7 28.86 22.80 54.28
N LEU A 8 28.80 23.70 53.30
CA LEU A 8 27.62 23.99 52.50
C LEU A 8 27.56 22.97 51.34
N ILE A 9 26.61 22.04 51.38
CA ILE A 9 26.33 21.13 50.25
C ILE A 9 25.37 21.86 49.30
N VAL A 10 25.88 22.28 48.15
CA VAL A 10 25.05 22.79 47.04
C VAL A 10 24.53 21.60 46.25
N ALA A 11 23.26 21.26 46.44
CA ALA A 11 22.57 20.29 45.61
C ALA A 11 22.23 20.93 44.25
N ALA A 12 23.06 20.66 43.23
CA ALA A 12 22.76 20.99 41.85
C ALA A 12 21.66 20.06 41.32
N GLY A 13 20.41 20.54 41.34
CA GLY A 13 19.28 19.86 40.73
C GLY A 13 19.41 19.87 39.20
N PHE A 14 19.81 18.75 38.61
CA PHE A 14 19.68 18.51 37.18
C PHE A 14 18.20 18.31 36.83
N LEU A 15 17.55 19.39 36.38
CA LEU A 15 16.27 19.30 35.67
C LEU A 15 16.55 18.72 34.28
N THR A 16 16.52 17.39 34.15
CA THR A 16 16.49 16.73 32.83
C THR A 16 15.10 16.91 32.23
N GLY A 17 14.87 18.05 31.59
CA GLY A 17 13.72 18.23 30.71
C GLY A 17 13.86 17.28 29.52
N SER A 18 13.12 16.17 29.53
CA SER A 18 12.93 15.36 28.32
C SER A 18 12.24 16.23 27.29
N ALA A 19 13.00 16.74 26.34
CA ALA A 19 12.47 17.35 25.13
C ALA A 19 11.58 16.29 24.45
N ARG A 20 10.26 16.49 24.55
CA ARG A 20 9.28 15.67 23.84
C ARG A 20 9.58 15.87 22.36
N ALA A 21 10.06 14.82 21.69
CA ALA A 21 10.33 14.87 20.26
C ALA A 21 9.07 15.40 19.56
N ALA A 22 9.24 16.43 18.72
CA ALA A 22 8.13 17.05 18.02
C ALA A 22 7.32 15.99 17.28
N GLU A 23 5.99 16.12 17.30
CA GLU A 23 5.12 15.17 16.61
C GLU A 23 5.50 15.09 15.11
N PRO A 24 5.62 13.89 14.55
CA PRO A 24 5.95 13.71 13.14
C PRO A 24 4.97 14.46 12.25
N LYS A 25 5.50 15.36 11.43
CA LYS A 25 4.69 16.09 10.46
C LYS A 25 4.52 15.25 9.19
N PRO A 26 3.34 15.31 8.53
CA PRO A 26 3.19 14.75 7.19
C PRO A 26 4.22 15.38 6.24
N PRO A 27 4.62 14.68 5.17
CA PRO A 27 5.48 15.25 4.15
C PRO A 27 4.85 16.51 3.55
N THR A 28 5.69 17.49 3.21
CA THR A 28 5.23 18.64 2.42
C THR A 28 4.91 18.21 0.98
N ASP A 29 4.15 19.03 0.25
CA ASP A 29 3.85 18.76 -1.16
C ASP A 29 5.11 18.67 -2.02
N GLU A 30 6.14 19.47 -1.69
CA GLU A 30 7.45 19.44 -2.36
C GLU A 30 8.19 18.12 -2.09
N GLU A 31 8.22 17.66 -0.82
CA GLU A 31 8.81 16.37 -0.45
C GLU A 31 8.08 15.21 -1.14
N LEU A 32 6.74 15.27 -1.18
CA LEU A 32 5.91 14.26 -1.83
C LEU A 32 6.16 14.20 -3.33
N LYS A 33 6.20 15.36 -4.00
CA LYS A 33 6.47 15.48 -5.43
C LYS A 33 7.87 14.97 -5.77
N ALA A 34 8.88 15.34 -4.98
CA ALA A 34 10.25 14.88 -5.17
C ALA A 34 10.38 13.36 -4.94
N ALA A 35 9.69 12.81 -3.94
CA ALA A 35 9.66 11.36 -3.71
C ALA A 35 8.94 10.61 -4.83
N HIS A 36 7.82 11.14 -5.34
CA HIS A 36 7.08 10.54 -6.46
C HIS A 36 7.91 10.52 -7.75
N ALA A 37 8.65 11.61 -8.03
CA ALA A 37 9.58 11.66 -9.17
C ALA A 37 10.64 10.56 -9.06
N ARG A 38 11.23 10.36 -7.87
CA ARG A 38 12.22 9.30 -7.64
C ARG A 38 11.64 7.89 -7.83
N VAL A 39 10.41 7.63 -7.40
CA VAL A 39 9.74 6.34 -7.68
C VAL A 39 9.53 6.17 -9.19
N THR A 40 9.09 7.22 -9.87
CA THR A 40 8.86 7.19 -11.33
C THR A 40 10.15 6.91 -12.10
N ASP A 41 11.25 7.56 -11.73
CA ASP A 41 12.55 7.35 -12.36
C ASP A 41 13.13 5.97 -12.05
N TYR A 42 12.90 5.47 -10.83
CA TYR A 42 13.23 4.09 -10.46
C TYR A 42 12.48 3.06 -11.32
N LEU A 43 11.20 3.29 -11.61
CA LEU A 43 10.41 2.43 -12.48
C LEU A 43 10.89 2.50 -13.94
N LYS A 44 11.18 3.70 -14.47
CA LYS A 44 11.69 3.85 -15.85
C LYS A 44 13.01 3.12 -16.10
N ALA A 45 13.80 2.90 -15.05
CA ALA A 45 15.06 2.15 -15.14
C ALA A 45 14.86 0.63 -15.30
N VAL A 46 13.63 0.13 -15.20
CA VAL A 46 13.28 -1.29 -15.36
C VAL A 46 12.33 -1.45 -16.55
N GLU A 47 12.72 -2.28 -17.52
CA GLU A 47 11.93 -2.53 -18.71
C GLU A 47 10.54 -3.10 -18.34
N GLY A 48 9.48 -2.49 -18.89
CA GLY A 48 8.09 -2.86 -18.64
C GLY A 48 7.51 -2.37 -17.30
N ALA A 49 8.28 -1.65 -16.47
CA ALA A 49 7.79 -1.14 -15.19
C ALA A 49 6.99 0.18 -15.31
N ASP A 50 6.99 0.81 -16.48
CA ASP A 50 6.23 2.02 -16.84
C ASP A 50 4.71 1.80 -16.82
N ALA A 51 4.26 0.54 -16.92
CA ALA A 51 2.85 0.18 -16.80
C ALA A 51 2.29 0.24 -15.37
N ALA A 52 3.14 0.46 -14.36
CA ALA A 52 2.71 0.53 -12.97
C ALA A 52 1.91 1.81 -12.66
N ARG A 53 0.91 1.68 -11.81
CA ARG A 53 0.25 2.80 -11.15
C ARG A 53 0.97 3.10 -9.85
N VAL A 54 1.34 4.36 -9.67
CA VAL A 54 1.99 4.86 -8.46
C VAL A 54 0.99 5.72 -7.69
N THR A 55 0.79 5.43 -6.41
CA THR A 55 -0.13 6.20 -5.57
C THR A 55 0.51 6.43 -4.20
N PRO A 56 0.60 7.67 -3.70
CA PRO A 56 1.16 7.93 -2.39
C PRO A 56 0.29 7.31 -1.30
N LEU A 57 0.94 6.73 -0.29
CA LEU A 57 0.28 6.25 0.92
C LEU A 57 0.26 7.35 1.97
N ALA A 58 -0.91 7.54 2.55
CA ALA A 58 -1.15 8.52 3.61
C ALA A 58 -2.13 7.93 4.63
N GLY A 59 -2.17 8.55 5.81
CA GLY A 59 -3.05 8.15 6.91
C GLY A 59 -2.54 6.94 7.69
N ASP A 60 -3.42 6.39 8.55
CA ASP A 60 -3.23 5.13 9.27
C ASP A 60 -1.86 4.99 9.95
N GLY A 61 -1.39 6.04 10.63
CA GLY A 61 -0.12 6.02 11.37
C GLY A 61 1.15 5.92 10.55
N LEU A 62 1.08 5.99 9.21
CA LEU A 62 2.26 5.89 8.34
C LEU A 62 3.31 6.96 8.66
N PHE A 63 2.90 8.22 8.79
CA PHE A 63 3.83 9.32 9.08
C PHE A 63 4.32 9.32 10.53
N ALA A 64 3.49 8.83 11.45
CA ALA A 64 3.90 8.64 12.83
C ALA A 64 5.01 7.58 12.89
N THR A 65 4.85 6.46 12.18
CA THR A 65 5.73 5.29 12.20
C THR A 65 7.01 5.50 11.40
N PHE A 66 6.92 6.15 10.23
CA PHE A 66 8.01 6.37 9.29
C PHE A 66 8.22 7.86 9.02
N PRO A 67 8.65 8.65 10.02
CA PRO A 67 8.76 10.10 9.89
C PRO A 67 9.71 10.55 8.77
N ASP A 68 10.72 9.74 8.46
CA ASP A 68 11.75 10.04 7.47
C ASP A 68 11.46 9.46 6.07
N HIS A 69 10.33 8.76 5.88
CA HIS A 69 9.99 8.15 4.60
C HIS A 69 8.66 8.65 4.06
N VAL A 70 8.53 8.59 2.74
CA VAL A 70 7.28 8.64 2.00
C VAL A 70 7.07 7.28 1.37
N LEU A 71 5.90 6.68 1.58
CA LEU A 71 5.57 5.37 1.03
C LEU A 71 4.61 5.52 -0.15
N PHE A 72 4.76 4.66 -1.14
CA PHE A 72 3.90 4.59 -2.33
C PHE A 72 3.41 3.16 -2.52
N ALA A 73 2.14 3.00 -2.90
CA ALA A 73 1.68 1.79 -3.56
C ALA A 73 2.14 1.83 -5.02
N VAL A 74 2.76 0.74 -5.45
CA VAL A 74 3.18 0.51 -6.84
C VAL A 74 2.51 -0.77 -7.31
N MET A 75 1.48 -0.61 -8.14
CA MET A 75 0.62 -1.70 -8.60
C MET A 75 0.69 -1.85 -10.11
N PHE A 76 0.95 -3.07 -10.56
CA PHE A 76 0.78 -3.51 -11.93
C PHE A 76 -0.65 -4.00 -12.10
N PRO A 77 -1.49 -3.32 -12.90
CA PRO A 77 -2.89 -3.67 -13.02
C PRO A 77 -3.09 -5.12 -13.46
N GLN A 78 -3.89 -5.88 -12.72
CA GLN A 78 -4.31 -7.22 -13.15
C GLN A 78 -5.64 -7.21 -13.91
N TYR A 79 -6.42 -6.15 -13.69
CA TYR A 79 -7.76 -5.98 -14.23
C TYR A 79 -8.01 -4.50 -14.58
N PRO A 80 -8.84 -4.22 -15.61
CA PRO A 80 -9.41 -5.19 -16.55
C PRO A 80 -8.38 -5.77 -17.52
N VAL A 81 -7.19 -5.16 -17.56
CA VAL A 81 -6.05 -5.58 -18.38
C VAL A 81 -4.94 -6.05 -17.48
N ALA A 82 -4.56 -7.31 -17.60
CA ALA A 82 -3.42 -7.84 -16.88
C ALA A 82 -2.12 -7.32 -17.50
N ARG A 83 -1.33 -6.62 -16.71
CA ARG A 83 0.07 -6.29 -16.98
C ARG A 83 0.93 -7.21 -16.14
N LEU A 84 1.85 -7.91 -16.78
CA LEU A 84 2.84 -8.71 -16.05
C LEU A 84 3.78 -7.75 -15.32
N ALA A 85 3.93 -7.93 -14.00
CA ALA A 85 4.94 -7.21 -13.26
C ALA A 85 6.34 -7.73 -13.69
N PRO A 86 7.25 -6.87 -14.18
CA PRO A 86 8.61 -7.29 -14.48
C PRO A 86 9.36 -7.58 -13.17
N ALA A 87 10.31 -8.51 -13.21
CA ALA A 87 11.18 -8.74 -12.05
C ALA A 87 11.95 -7.45 -11.69
N PRO A 88 12.14 -7.12 -10.40
CA PRO A 88 11.79 -7.89 -9.21
C PRO A 88 10.40 -7.57 -8.61
N PHE A 89 9.54 -6.86 -9.33
CA PHE A 89 8.24 -6.43 -8.81
C PHE A 89 7.24 -7.58 -8.73
N ALA A 90 6.42 -7.54 -7.70
CA ALA A 90 5.16 -8.29 -7.61
C ALA A 90 4.03 -7.51 -8.29
N PRO A 91 2.83 -8.08 -8.50
CA PRO A 91 1.69 -7.34 -9.02
C PRO A 91 1.30 -6.13 -8.16
N SER A 92 1.52 -6.18 -6.85
CA SER A 92 1.30 -5.08 -5.93
C SER A 92 2.47 -4.99 -4.96
N ASN A 93 3.00 -3.78 -4.80
CA ASN A 93 4.20 -3.53 -4.03
C ASN A 93 4.01 -2.27 -3.20
N VAL A 94 4.82 -2.15 -2.15
CA VAL A 94 5.07 -0.88 -1.48
C VAL A 94 6.48 -0.43 -1.84
N VAL A 95 6.66 0.86 -2.08
CA VAL A 95 7.97 1.48 -2.29
C VAL A 95 8.14 2.58 -1.26
N ALA A 96 9.19 2.49 -0.46
CA ALA A 96 9.55 3.52 0.51
C ALA A 96 10.68 4.39 -0.04
N VAL A 97 10.56 5.71 0.14
CA VAL A 97 11.55 6.68 -0.29
C VAL A 97 11.90 7.57 0.89
N LEU A 98 13.18 7.72 1.19
CA LEU A 98 13.62 8.68 2.21
C LEU A 98 13.23 10.10 1.79
N LYS A 99 12.72 10.92 2.72
CA LYS A 99 12.35 12.32 2.47
C LYS A 99 13.57 13.11 2.00
N LYS A 100 14.69 12.94 2.72
CA LYS A 100 16.02 13.36 2.29
C LYS A 100 16.51 12.40 1.20
N ASP A 101 17.34 12.86 0.27
CA ASP A 101 17.79 12.07 -0.88
C ASP A 101 18.14 10.62 -0.51
N GLY A 102 17.73 9.70 -1.36
CA GLY A 102 17.83 8.28 -1.09
C GLY A 102 17.22 7.45 -2.21
N LYS A 103 17.77 6.26 -2.41
CA LYS A 103 17.28 5.29 -3.39
C LYS A 103 15.94 4.71 -2.90
N PRO A 104 14.93 4.59 -3.78
CA PRO A 104 13.70 3.88 -3.44
C PRO A 104 13.98 2.44 -2.97
N VAL A 105 13.29 2.02 -1.90
CA VAL A 105 13.35 0.68 -1.32
C VAL A 105 12.09 -0.06 -1.72
N LEU A 106 12.24 -1.12 -2.51
CA LEU A 106 11.14 -1.99 -2.92
C LEU A 106 10.77 -2.96 -1.79
N ILE A 107 9.47 -3.05 -1.50
CA ILE A 107 8.88 -3.95 -0.51
C ILE A 107 7.80 -4.77 -1.27
N PRO A 108 8.14 -5.96 -1.80
CA PRO A 108 7.23 -6.73 -2.64
C PRO A 108 6.40 -7.77 -1.86
N SER A 109 6.66 -8.00 -0.57
CA SER A 109 5.93 -8.99 0.22
C SER A 109 5.89 -8.63 1.72
N ALA A 110 5.08 -9.37 2.49
CA ALA A 110 4.92 -9.17 3.93
C ALA A 110 6.24 -9.38 4.71
N LYS A 111 7.10 -10.29 4.23
CA LYS A 111 8.40 -10.55 4.87
C LYS A 111 9.35 -9.36 4.71
N GLU A 112 9.40 -8.77 3.53
CA GLU A 112 10.18 -7.55 3.27
C GLU A 112 9.57 -6.35 3.99
N LEU A 113 8.24 -6.33 4.19
CA LEU A 113 7.59 -5.29 4.99
C LEU A 113 8.00 -5.38 6.45
N GLU A 114 8.02 -6.58 7.04
CA GLU A 114 8.55 -6.80 8.39
C GLU A 114 10.02 -6.35 8.49
N ALA A 115 10.85 -6.73 7.52
CA ALA A 115 12.25 -6.32 7.49
C ALA A 115 12.41 -4.79 7.42
N PHE A 116 11.61 -4.13 6.59
CA PHE A 116 11.59 -2.67 6.49
C PHE A 116 11.14 -2.02 7.80
N PHE A 117 10.10 -2.54 8.45
CA PHE A 117 9.67 -2.06 9.77
C PHE A 117 10.78 -2.17 10.82
N LYS A 118 11.48 -3.31 10.87
CA LYS A 118 12.60 -3.52 11.81
C LYS A 118 13.74 -2.52 11.60
N ALA A 119 13.98 -2.11 10.35
CA ALA A 119 15.07 -1.20 9.98
C ALA A 119 14.71 0.28 10.11
N SER A 120 13.48 0.65 9.74
CA SER A 120 13.13 2.04 9.44
C SER A 120 12.04 2.63 10.32
N ALA A 121 11.29 1.82 11.07
CA ALA A 121 10.27 2.35 11.97
C ALA A 121 10.92 3.10 13.13
N ARG A 122 10.29 4.19 13.57
CA ARG A 122 10.68 4.86 14.82
C ARG A 122 10.56 3.90 16.02
N PRO A 123 11.24 4.19 17.14
CA PRO A 123 11.03 3.43 18.37
C PRO A 123 9.56 3.47 18.83
N VAL A 124 9.02 2.30 19.19
CA VAL A 124 7.65 2.10 19.70
C VAL A 124 7.70 1.71 21.18
N LYS A 125 7.39 2.65 22.08
CA LYS A 125 7.51 2.45 23.53
C LYS A 125 6.20 2.60 24.29
N THR A 126 5.16 3.08 23.63
CA THR A 126 3.87 3.40 24.23
C THR A 126 2.73 2.72 23.48
N GLU A 127 1.57 2.61 24.12
CA GLU A 127 0.36 2.07 23.49
C GLU A 127 -0.03 2.83 22.23
N VAL A 128 0.04 4.18 22.28
CA VAL A 128 -0.30 5.05 21.15
C VAL A 128 0.67 4.83 19.97
N GLU A 129 1.98 4.77 20.24
CA GLU A 129 2.96 4.48 19.18
C GLU A 129 2.77 3.09 18.58
N ALA A 130 2.40 2.10 19.39
CA ALA A 130 2.12 0.75 18.92
C ALA A 130 0.83 0.69 18.09
N GLU A 131 -0.18 1.47 18.45
CA GLU A 131 -1.42 1.58 17.69
C GLU A 131 -1.16 2.17 16.30
N GLU A 132 -0.38 3.25 16.23
CA GLU A 132 -0.01 3.88 14.95
C GLU A 132 0.91 2.97 14.11
N ALA A 133 1.87 2.28 14.73
CA ALA A 133 2.71 1.30 14.03
C ALA A 133 1.90 0.12 13.48
N LEU A 134 0.93 -0.36 14.24
CA LEU A 134 0.03 -1.44 13.80
C LEU A 134 -0.86 -0.99 12.64
N LYS A 135 -1.45 0.21 12.72
CA LYS A 135 -2.23 0.79 11.61
C LYS A 135 -1.37 0.93 10.35
N ALA A 136 -0.15 1.42 10.49
CA ALA A 136 0.78 1.60 9.37
C ALA A 136 1.13 0.26 8.71
N PHE A 137 1.36 -0.76 9.54
CA PHE A 137 1.69 -2.11 9.08
C PHE A 137 0.53 -2.73 8.31
N LEU A 138 -0.69 -2.65 8.85
CA LEU A 138 -1.91 -3.13 8.21
C LEU A 138 -2.21 -2.38 6.92
N ARG A 139 -2.01 -1.06 6.90
CA ARG A 139 -2.19 -0.23 5.71
C ARG A 139 -1.23 -0.66 4.59
N ALA A 140 0.05 -0.83 4.89
CA ALA A 140 1.02 -1.32 3.91
C ALA A 140 0.72 -2.76 3.47
N SER A 141 0.32 -3.64 4.39
CA SER A 141 -0.06 -5.03 4.08
C SER A 141 -1.28 -5.13 3.16
N ALA A 142 -2.25 -4.23 3.35
CA ALA A 142 -3.42 -4.09 2.48
C ALA A 142 -3.03 -3.73 1.05
N GLU A 143 -2.07 -2.82 0.89
CA GLU A 143 -1.57 -2.43 -0.44
C GLU A 143 -0.77 -3.55 -1.11
N LEU A 144 -0.01 -4.36 -0.36
CA LEU A 144 0.63 -5.58 -0.89
C LEU A 144 -0.37 -6.63 -1.38
N SER A 145 -1.61 -6.59 -0.88
CA SER A 145 -2.69 -7.52 -1.26
C SER A 145 -3.66 -6.92 -2.28
N GLN A 146 -3.38 -5.71 -2.79
CA GLN A 146 -4.26 -4.99 -3.68
C GLN A 146 -4.33 -5.67 -5.06
N ASP A 147 -5.49 -5.59 -5.71
CA ASP A 147 -5.70 -5.98 -7.13
C ASP A 147 -6.30 -4.84 -7.97
N GLY A 148 -6.49 -3.68 -7.35
CA GLY A 148 -7.11 -2.47 -7.89
C GLY A 148 -8.58 -2.30 -7.51
N PHE A 149 -9.19 -3.29 -6.84
CA PHE A 149 -10.62 -3.32 -6.52
C PHE A 149 -10.91 -3.43 -5.03
N TYR A 150 -9.95 -3.87 -4.22
CA TYR A 150 -10.15 -3.93 -2.78
C TYR A 150 -10.16 -2.53 -2.18
N LYS A 151 -11.19 -2.27 -1.36
CA LYS A 151 -11.24 -1.11 -0.47
C LYS A 151 -11.08 -1.63 0.94
N PHE A 152 -9.96 -1.33 1.58
CA PHE A 152 -9.68 -1.77 2.94
C PHE A 152 -10.02 -0.67 3.94
N THR A 153 -10.50 -1.08 5.12
CA THR A 153 -10.60 -0.22 6.30
C THR A 153 -9.76 -0.83 7.41
N VAL A 154 -8.77 -0.07 7.89
CA VAL A 154 -7.89 -0.51 8.98
C VAL A 154 -8.58 -0.28 10.33
N LYS A 155 -8.53 -1.27 11.21
CA LYS A 155 -9.06 -1.25 12.57
C LYS A 155 -8.10 -1.98 13.51
N THR A 156 -7.92 -1.44 14.70
CA THR A 156 -7.27 -2.16 15.80
C THR A 156 -8.32 -2.94 16.57
N ASP A 157 -7.99 -4.13 17.07
CA ASP A 157 -8.95 -4.97 17.78
C ASP A 157 -9.11 -4.52 19.23
N ASP A 158 -7.98 -4.42 19.93
CA ASP A 158 -7.85 -3.90 21.29
C ASP A 158 -6.74 -2.85 21.35
N LYS A 159 -6.69 -2.10 22.45
CA LYS A 159 -5.51 -1.26 22.74
C LYS A 159 -4.27 -2.13 22.87
N PRO A 160 -3.14 -1.76 22.25
CA PRO A 160 -1.88 -2.45 22.48
C PRO A 160 -1.54 -2.51 23.97
N LYS A 161 -0.92 -3.61 24.39
CA LYS A 161 -0.53 -3.85 25.78
C LYS A 161 0.96 -3.57 25.97
N VAL A 162 1.31 -2.93 27.08
CA VAL A 162 2.69 -2.68 27.49
C VAL A 162 2.96 -3.47 28.77
N ASP A 163 3.95 -4.36 28.74
CA ASP A 163 4.37 -5.15 29.91
C ASP A 163 5.89 -5.31 29.92
N GLY A 164 6.54 -4.91 31.01
CA GLY A 164 7.99 -5.11 31.19
C GLY A 164 8.88 -4.57 30.07
N GLY A 165 8.47 -3.53 29.35
CA GLY A 165 9.21 -2.97 28.20
C GLY A 165 8.96 -3.68 26.86
N ALA A 166 8.12 -4.72 26.84
CA ALA A 166 7.54 -5.29 25.64
C ALA A 166 6.20 -4.59 25.32
N VAL A 167 5.92 -4.39 24.03
CA VAL A 167 4.65 -3.86 23.56
C VAL A 167 4.06 -4.81 22.53
N THR A 168 2.81 -5.23 22.70
CA THR A 168 2.13 -6.15 21.78
C THR A 168 0.79 -5.59 21.34
N GLY A 169 0.45 -5.70 20.07
CA GLY A 169 -0.85 -5.27 19.55
C GLY A 169 -1.30 -6.12 18.37
N SER A 170 -2.62 -6.20 18.18
CA SER A 170 -3.24 -6.88 17.04
C SER A 170 -4.34 -6.04 16.43
N GLY A 171 -4.55 -6.23 15.12
CA GLY A 171 -5.59 -5.55 14.38
C GLY A 171 -5.82 -6.18 13.02
N ARG A 172 -6.68 -5.52 12.25
CA ARG A 172 -7.14 -6.01 10.96
C ARG A 172 -7.42 -4.91 9.94
N ALA A 173 -7.17 -5.22 8.67
CA ALA A 173 -7.65 -4.47 7.52
C ALA A 173 -8.81 -5.25 6.89
N VAL A 174 -10.02 -4.72 7.02
CA VAL A 174 -11.26 -5.38 6.57
C VAL A 174 -11.63 -4.89 5.18
N VAL A 175 -11.97 -5.82 4.28
CA VAL A 175 -12.41 -5.50 2.92
C VAL A 175 -13.87 -5.04 2.94
N ALA A 176 -14.16 -3.91 2.30
CA ALA A 176 -15.54 -3.48 2.06
C ALA A 176 -16.24 -4.50 1.14
N PRO A 177 -17.44 -5.01 1.51
CA PRO A 177 -18.09 -6.12 0.81
C PRO A 177 -18.81 -5.68 -0.48
N GLU A 178 -18.08 -5.03 -1.38
CA GLU A 178 -18.57 -4.52 -2.66
C GLU A 178 -18.19 -5.47 -3.81
N GLY A 179 -19.10 -5.71 -4.76
CA GLY A 179 -18.80 -6.51 -5.96
C GLY A 179 -18.41 -7.97 -5.69
N GLY A 180 -18.78 -8.52 -4.54
CA GLY A 180 -18.40 -9.87 -4.09
C GLY A 180 -17.07 -9.95 -3.36
N ASN A 181 -16.38 -8.82 -3.16
CA ASN A 181 -15.19 -8.75 -2.32
C ASN A 181 -15.54 -9.10 -0.88
N LYS A 182 -14.66 -9.81 -0.18
CA LYS A 182 -14.82 -10.06 1.26
C LYS A 182 -13.50 -10.50 1.89
N GLY A 183 -13.51 -10.56 3.22
CA GLY A 183 -12.40 -11.05 4.02
C GLY A 183 -11.62 -9.93 4.69
N GLU A 184 -10.47 -10.30 5.23
CA GLU A 184 -9.64 -9.41 6.03
C GLU A 184 -8.19 -9.85 6.03
N ILE A 185 -7.32 -8.92 6.38
CA ILE A 185 -5.92 -9.16 6.71
C ILE A 185 -5.79 -8.92 8.20
N THR A 186 -5.28 -9.89 8.96
CA THR A 186 -4.96 -9.72 10.37
C THR A 186 -3.47 -9.58 10.56
N ALA A 187 -3.06 -8.76 11.53
CA ALA A 187 -1.66 -8.63 11.91
C ALA A 187 -1.53 -8.59 13.45
N ALA A 188 -0.48 -9.22 13.96
CA ALA A 188 -0.05 -9.11 15.34
C ALA A 188 1.43 -8.69 15.37
N LEU A 189 1.74 -7.61 16.10
CA LEU A 189 3.08 -7.05 16.19
C LEU A 189 3.58 -7.13 17.64
N ALA A 190 4.84 -7.50 17.81
CA ALA A 190 5.53 -7.51 19.08
C ALA A 190 6.79 -6.64 19.02
N PHE A 191 6.89 -5.69 19.94
CA PHE A 191 8.02 -4.78 20.08
C PHE A 191 8.74 -5.04 21.40
N LYS A 192 10.06 -4.90 21.39
CA LYS A 192 10.91 -4.94 22.58
C LYS A 192 11.97 -3.85 22.46
N ASP A 193 12.19 -3.10 23.54
CA ASP A 193 13.15 -1.99 23.58
C ASP A 193 12.94 -0.95 22.46
N GLY A 194 11.68 -0.74 22.07
CA GLY A 194 11.31 0.15 20.98
C GLY A 194 11.36 -0.45 19.58
N LYS A 195 11.87 -1.67 19.39
CA LYS A 195 12.07 -2.27 18.06
C LYS A 195 11.10 -3.40 17.81
N LEU A 196 10.66 -3.55 16.56
CA LEU A 196 9.85 -4.69 16.14
C LEU A 196 10.69 -5.98 16.26
N THR A 197 10.16 -6.97 16.97
CA THR A 197 10.81 -8.28 17.15
C THR A 197 10.15 -9.36 16.30
N ALA A 198 8.82 -9.34 16.22
CA ALA A 198 8.03 -10.26 15.43
C ALA A 198 6.82 -9.54 14.82
N ALA A 199 6.46 -9.95 13.60
CA ALA A 199 5.19 -9.64 12.98
C ALA A 199 4.57 -10.93 12.43
N GLU A 200 3.34 -11.20 12.82
CA GLU A 200 2.54 -12.27 12.21
C GLU A 200 1.48 -11.63 11.34
N THR A 201 1.33 -12.09 10.11
CA THR A 201 0.35 -11.57 9.16
C THR A 201 -0.40 -12.72 8.52
N LYS A 202 -1.73 -12.65 8.53
CA LYS A 202 -2.60 -13.61 7.86
C LYS A 202 -3.51 -12.89 6.89
N VAL A 203 -3.41 -13.27 5.62
CA VAL A 203 -4.22 -12.69 4.54
C VAL A 203 -5.34 -13.67 4.20
N ASN A 204 -6.59 -13.30 4.50
CA ASN A 204 -7.78 -14.08 4.15
C ASN A 204 -8.74 -13.21 3.34
N VAL A 205 -8.32 -12.77 2.16
CA VAL A 205 -9.15 -11.98 1.25
C VAL A 205 -9.66 -12.85 0.11
N THR A 206 -10.90 -12.62 -0.31
CA THR A 206 -11.51 -13.29 -1.45
C THR A 206 -11.91 -12.24 -2.48
N PRO A 207 -11.40 -12.31 -3.73
CA PRO A 207 -11.79 -11.37 -4.76
C PRO A 207 -13.22 -11.65 -5.18
N GLY A 208 -13.97 -10.58 -5.39
CA GLY A 208 -15.26 -10.62 -6.07
C GLY A 208 -15.12 -10.84 -7.58
N ILE A 209 -16.17 -10.51 -8.33
CA ILE A 209 -16.14 -10.65 -9.79
C ILE A 209 -15.13 -9.65 -10.37
N ARG A 210 -14.23 -10.15 -11.23
CA ARG A 210 -13.22 -9.36 -11.95
C ARG A 210 -13.29 -9.66 -13.44
N PRO A 211 -14.10 -8.92 -14.21
CA PRO A 211 -14.13 -9.11 -15.64
C PRO A 211 -12.74 -8.83 -16.23
N ARG A 212 -12.24 -9.74 -17.05
CA ARG A 212 -11.03 -9.51 -17.85
C ARG A 212 -11.46 -9.05 -19.23
N CYS A 213 -10.75 -8.07 -19.78
CA CYS A 213 -11.06 -7.67 -21.14
C CYS A 213 -10.63 -8.73 -22.13
N GLN A 214 -11.60 -9.27 -22.86
CA GLN A 214 -11.42 -10.33 -23.85
C GLN A 214 -11.67 -9.79 -25.26
N ALA A 215 -11.30 -8.54 -25.55
CA ALA A 215 -11.58 -7.90 -26.84
C ALA A 215 -11.08 -8.73 -28.03
N THR A 216 -9.92 -9.38 -27.91
CA THR A 216 -9.35 -10.27 -28.93
C THR A 216 -10.19 -11.52 -29.22
N LYS A 217 -11.18 -11.85 -28.36
CA LYS A 217 -12.09 -12.98 -28.48
C LYS A 217 -13.45 -12.63 -29.11
N LEU A 218 -13.66 -11.36 -29.51
CA LEU A 218 -14.89 -10.94 -30.17
C LEU A 218 -15.11 -11.58 -31.55
N LEU A 219 -14.06 -12.15 -32.15
CA LEU A 219 -14.12 -12.92 -33.40
C LEU A 219 -13.77 -14.40 -33.21
N ASP A 220 -13.81 -14.92 -31.98
CA ASP A 220 -13.55 -16.35 -31.74
C ASP A 220 -14.51 -17.21 -32.59
N THR A 221 -14.08 -18.38 -33.04
CA THR A 221 -14.92 -19.24 -33.90
C THR A 221 -16.15 -19.75 -33.16
N ASP A 222 -16.03 -19.97 -31.85
CA ASP A 222 -17.14 -20.42 -31.00
C ASP A 222 -18.07 -19.22 -30.66
N PRO A 223 -19.37 -19.26 -31.04
CA PRO A 223 -20.32 -18.21 -30.69
C PRO A 223 -20.45 -17.96 -29.19
N ILE A 224 -20.31 -19.00 -28.35
CA ILE A 224 -20.40 -18.88 -26.90
C ILE A 224 -19.22 -18.06 -26.36
N VAL A 225 -18.01 -18.30 -26.88
CA VAL A 225 -16.82 -17.54 -26.50
C VAL A 225 -16.96 -16.07 -26.91
N ARG A 226 -17.50 -15.79 -28.09
CA ARG A 226 -17.78 -14.41 -28.52
C ARG A 226 -18.77 -13.70 -27.61
N GLU A 227 -19.86 -14.39 -27.25
CA GLU A 227 -20.88 -13.86 -26.34
C GLU A 227 -20.28 -13.57 -24.96
N MET A 228 -19.53 -14.51 -24.37
CA MET A 228 -18.84 -14.32 -23.09
C MET A 228 -17.87 -13.15 -23.11
N ALA A 229 -17.11 -12.99 -24.20
CA ALA A 229 -16.18 -11.88 -24.38
C ALA A 229 -16.92 -10.53 -24.45
N GLU A 230 -17.98 -10.45 -25.26
CA GLU A 230 -18.81 -9.25 -25.35
C GLU A 230 -19.46 -8.92 -24.01
N GLN A 231 -20.03 -9.91 -23.31
CA GLN A 231 -20.69 -9.71 -22.03
C GLN A 231 -19.70 -9.22 -20.96
N SER A 232 -18.50 -9.80 -20.92
CA SER A 232 -17.42 -9.35 -20.03
C SER A 232 -17.05 -7.89 -20.31
N ILE A 233 -16.96 -7.50 -21.58
CA ILE A 233 -16.67 -6.12 -21.99
C ILE A 233 -17.79 -5.16 -21.59
N ARG A 234 -19.05 -5.56 -21.80
CA ARG A 234 -20.22 -4.76 -21.42
C ARG A 234 -20.43 -4.64 -19.91
N VAL A 235 -20.00 -5.63 -19.12
CA VAL A 235 -20.02 -5.55 -17.65
C VAL A 235 -18.97 -4.56 -17.14
N MET A 236 -17.82 -4.46 -17.81
CA MET A 236 -16.82 -3.44 -17.46
C MET A 236 -17.26 -2.02 -17.82
N GLY A 237 -18.11 -1.86 -18.83
CA GLY A 237 -18.61 -0.57 -19.28
C GLY A 237 -17.48 0.38 -19.71
N SER A 238 -17.60 1.64 -19.34
CA SER A 238 -16.63 2.69 -19.66
C SER A 238 -15.18 2.38 -19.21
N ALA A 239 -14.99 1.58 -18.15
CA ALA A 239 -13.68 1.19 -17.65
C ALA A 239 -12.87 0.34 -18.65
N ALA A 240 -13.53 -0.28 -19.64
CA ALA A 240 -12.85 -1.05 -20.69
C ALA A 240 -12.13 -0.17 -21.73
N LYS A 241 -12.46 1.12 -21.83
CA LYS A 241 -12.07 1.99 -22.95
C LYS A 241 -10.56 2.05 -23.24
N PRO A 242 -9.67 2.29 -22.25
CA PRO A 242 -8.24 2.39 -22.55
C PRO A 242 -7.67 1.12 -23.20
N TYR A 243 -8.22 -0.04 -22.85
CA TYR A 243 -7.81 -1.30 -23.47
C TYR A 243 -8.43 -1.52 -24.82
N LEU A 244 -9.72 -1.21 -24.98
CA LEU A 244 -10.37 -1.31 -26.28
C LEU A 244 -9.63 -0.47 -27.30
N ASP A 245 -9.17 0.73 -26.93
CA ASP A 245 -8.33 1.57 -27.79
C ASP A 245 -6.99 0.90 -28.15
N GLU A 246 -6.29 0.35 -27.16
CA GLU A 246 -5.02 -0.35 -27.39
C GLU A 246 -5.19 -1.57 -28.32
N GLN A 247 -6.20 -2.40 -28.07
CA GLN A 247 -6.46 -3.58 -28.91
C GLN A 247 -6.92 -3.18 -30.30
N ARG A 248 -7.80 -2.18 -30.40
CA ARG A 248 -8.27 -1.65 -31.68
C ARG A 248 -7.11 -1.15 -32.54
N ALA A 249 -6.13 -0.46 -31.95
CA ALA A 249 -4.96 0.03 -32.67
C ALA A 249 -4.08 -1.09 -33.28
N LYS A 250 -4.13 -2.29 -32.70
CA LYS A 250 -3.36 -3.47 -33.14
C LYS A 250 -4.20 -4.49 -33.93
N ALA A 251 -5.52 -4.28 -34.01
CA ALA A 251 -6.49 -5.24 -34.52
C ALA A 251 -6.66 -5.18 -36.05
N SER A 252 -7.11 -6.29 -36.64
CA SER A 252 -7.59 -6.31 -38.03
C SER A 252 -8.84 -5.44 -38.21
N PRO A 253 -9.17 -5.01 -39.44
CA PRO A 253 -10.37 -4.20 -39.70
C PRO A 253 -11.68 -4.84 -39.17
N GLU A 254 -11.80 -6.15 -39.23
CA GLU A 254 -12.97 -6.89 -38.75
C GLU A 254 -13.07 -6.82 -37.22
N LEU A 255 -11.94 -7.00 -36.54
CA LEU A 255 -11.90 -6.95 -35.08
C LEU A 255 -12.10 -5.51 -34.58
N GLN A 256 -11.57 -4.52 -35.30
CA GLN A 256 -11.85 -3.10 -35.03
C GLN A 256 -13.35 -2.81 -35.09
N LYS A 257 -14.06 -3.28 -36.13
CA LYS A 257 -15.52 -3.12 -36.25
C LYS A 257 -16.26 -3.81 -35.11
N ALA A 258 -15.80 -4.99 -34.67
CA ALA A 258 -16.41 -5.69 -33.55
C ALA A 258 -16.22 -4.92 -32.23
N ILE A 259 -15.02 -4.41 -31.97
CA ILE A 259 -14.72 -3.55 -30.82
C ILE A 259 -15.59 -2.29 -30.86
N ASP A 260 -15.67 -1.60 -31.99
CA ASP A 260 -16.45 -0.37 -32.17
C ASP A 260 -17.94 -0.61 -31.91
N ARG A 261 -18.48 -1.74 -32.37
CA ARG A 261 -19.88 -2.13 -32.12
C ARG A 261 -20.16 -2.32 -30.63
N VAL A 262 -19.27 -3.01 -29.90
CA VAL A 262 -19.44 -3.24 -28.46
C VAL A 262 -19.30 -1.93 -27.69
N TRP A 263 -18.35 -1.08 -28.07
CA TRP A 263 -18.18 0.25 -27.47
C TRP A 263 -19.42 1.13 -27.67
N ALA A 264 -19.99 1.16 -28.88
CA ALA A 264 -21.22 1.90 -29.16
C ALA A 264 -22.38 1.43 -28.27
N ARG A 265 -22.49 0.12 -27.99
CA ARG A 265 -23.51 -0.43 -27.06
C ARG A 265 -23.28 0.04 -25.63
N ILE A 266 -22.03 0.01 -25.15
CA ILE A 266 -21.68 0.51 -23.81
C ILE A 266 -22.10 1.97 -23.65
N VAL A 267 -21.76 2.82 -24.62
CA VAL A 267 -22.12 4.25 -24.62
C VAL A 267 -23.63 4.44 -24.66
N ALA A 268 -24.35 3.69 -25.52
CA ALA A 268 -25.80 3.78 -25.62
C ALA A 268 -26.53 3.33 -24.33
N GLU A 269 -25.95 2.39 -23.59
CA GLU A 269 -26.48 1.88 -22.32
C GLU A 269 -26.09 2.73 -21.10
N GLY A 270 -25.23 3.75 -21.28
CA GLY A 270 -24.76 4.61 -20.18
C GLY A 270 -23.90 3.86 -19.15
N ARG A 271 -23.13 2.86 -19.59
CA ARG A 271 -22.25 2.04 -18.74
C ARG A 271 -20.80 2.50 -18.77
#